data_AF-A0A3N5P3Z2-F1
#
_entry.id   AF-A0A3N5P3Z2-F1
#
_cell.length_a   1.000
_cell.length_b   1.000
_cell.length_c   1.000
_cell.angle_alpha   90.00
_cell.angle_beta   90.00
_cell.angle_gamma   90.00
#
_symmetry.space_group_name_H-M   'P 1'
#
loop_
_entity.id
_entity.type
_entity.pdbx_description
1 polymer ?
#
loop_
_entity_poly.entity_id
_entity_poly.type
_entity_poly.pdbx_seq_one_letter_code
_entity_poly.pdbx_strand_id
1 'polypeptide(L)'
;MRKVIIRDKRKIPPFNEPARDLRVLNKPLWLHPKDTLEPYCQSEIEVDFFEQIPNGDHEETLVYRDNLFFDQAFIQTFLSRARSLGKACRVAFALDDLVMTRHALPLQSGIRREGDVYVANMWYYPRGLEEMSRPLVIDTGAYEFGSYHVPTHMSNEKGDLVFQIPLRAFLSIENWVHIFVANCLFGVLAEGARMERSLSKIGNQLRIFWRSMLERRQILSCSRLVKIGRNTQIDPTAVIQGPTVIGDNVYIGAGVV
;
A
#
# COMPACT_ATOMS: atom_id res chain seq x y z
N MET A 1 21.58 -1.52 -0.88
CA MET A 1 20.96 -2.15 0.30
C MET A 1 20.68 -3.63 0.02
N ARG A 2 20.87 -4.48 1.02
CA ARG A 2 20.37 -5.86 1.07
C ARG A 2 18.97 -5.88 1.66
N LYS A 3 18.07 -6.70 1.13
CA LYS A 3 16.81 -7.02 1.82
C LYS A 3 16.83 -8.42 2.41
N VAL A 4 16.30 -8.53 3.61
CA VAL A 4 16.17 -9.76 4.36
C VAL A 4 14.70 -9.99 4.66
N ILE A 5 14.22 -11.16 4.26
CA ILE A 5 12.82 -11.54 4.33
C ILE A 5 12.68 -12.62 5.40
N ILE A 6 11.94 -12.30 6.47
CA ILE A 6 11.60 -13.25 7.52
C ILE A 6 10.29 -13.93 7.16
N ARG A 7 10.31 -15.26 7.01
CA ARG A 7 9.15 -16.05 6.58
C ARG A 7 8.12 -16.19 7.69
N ASP A 8 6.88 -15.79 7.42
CA ASP A 8 5.70 -16.13 8.22
C ASP A 8 4.98 -17.33 7.58
N LYS A 9 5.13 -18.50 8.22
CA LYS A 9 4.54 -19.77 7.76
C LYS A 9 3.10 -19.97 8.23
N ARG A 10 2.54 -19.03 8.99
CA ARG A 10 1.15 -19.13 9.48
C ARG A 10 0.18 -19.14 8.30
N LYS A 11 -0.67 -20.16 8.27
CA LYS A 11 -1.75 -20.29 7.29
C LYS A 11 -2.94 -19.44 7.69
N ILE A 12 -3.52 -18.74 6.72
CA ILE A 12 -4.68 -17.86 6.94
C ILE A 12 -5.97 -18.60 6.54
N PRO A 13 -6.89 -18.87 7.47
CA PRO A 13 -8.22 -19.37 7.15
C PRO A 13 -9.03 -18.31 6.40
N PRO A 14 -9.90 -18.67 5.44
CA PRO A 14 -10.24 -20.04 5.02
C PRO A 14 -9.31 -20.61 3.94
N PHE A 15 -8.36 -19.82 3.44
CA PHE A 15 -7.50 -20.18 2.30
C PHE A 15 -6.51 -21.31 2.62
N ASN A 16 -6.09 -21.42 3.89
CA ASN A 16 -5.11 -22.41 4.35
C ASN A 16 -3.73 -22.29 3.68
N GLU A 17 -3.38 -21.06 3.26
CA GLU A 17 -2.12 -20.68 2.64
C GLU A 17 -1.41 -19.62 3.49
N PRO A 18 -0.07 -19.54 3.46
CA PRO A 18 0.68 -18.43 4.04
C PRO A 18 0.29 -17.09 3.42
N ALA A 19 0.40 -16.01 4.21
CA ALA A 19 0.04 -14.65 3.75
C ALA A 19 0.72 -14.26 2.44
N ARG A 20 2.01 -14.63 2.28
CA ARG A 20 2.84 -14.30 1.12
C ARG A 20 2.25 -14.81 -0.21
N ASP A 21 1.53 -15.92 -0.18
CA ASP A 21 1.00 -16.60 -1.37
C ASP A 21 -0.41 -16.12 -1.75
N LEU A 22 -1.11 -15.48 -0.81
CA LEU A 22 -2.44 -14.93 -1.05
C LEU A 22 -2.40 -13.75 -2.01
N ARG A 23 -3.47 -13.60 -2.78
CA ARG A 23 -3.61 -12.52 -3.76
C ARG A 23 -4.06 -11.22 -3.12
N VAL A 24 -3.29 -10.18 -3.36
CA VAL A 24 -3.63 -8.78 -3.08
C VAL A 24 -3.49 -8.00 -4.39
N LEU A 25 -4.52 -7.28 -4.80
CA LEU A 25 -4.59 -6.54 -6.06
C LEU A 25 -4.20 -7.41 -7.27
N ASN A 26 -4.79 -8.62 -7.31
CA ASN A 26 -4.58 -9.63 -8.35
C ASN A 26 -3.12 -10.11 -8.54
N LYS A 27 -2.24 -9.92 -7.55
CA LYS A 27 -0.92 -10.54 -7.53
C LYS A 27 -0.61 -11.16 -6.16
N PRO A 28 0.22 -12.21 -6.08
CA PRO A 28 0.66 -12.76 -4.80
C PRO A 28 1.29 -11.67 -3.92
N LEU A 29 1.06 -11.72 -2.61
CA LEU A 29 1.54 -10.71 -1.67
C LEU A 29 3.06 -10.51 -1.78
N TRP A 30 3.84 -11.58 -1.88
CA TRP A 30 5.31 -11.49 -1.97
C TRP A 30 5.83 -10.65 -3.14
N LEU A 31 5.03 -10.53 -4.22
CA LEU A 31 5.41 -9.75 -5.39
C LEU A 31 5.32 -8.23 -5.12
N HIS A 32 4.48 -7.78 -4.18
CA HIS A 32 4.38 -6.36 -3.81
C HIS A 32 5.67 -5.81 -3.20
N PRO A 33 6.23 -6.39 -2.11
CA PRO A 33 7.54 -5.99 -1.61
C PRO A 33 8.63 -6.13 -2.66
N LYS A 34 8.60 -7.17 -3.51
CA LYS A 34 9.60 -7.36 -4.55
C LYS A 34 9.63 -6.18 -5.52
N ASP A 35 8.48 -5.82 -6.09
CA ASP A 35 8.37 -4.72 -7.06
C ASP A 35 8.70 -3.36 -6.45
N THR A 36 8.23 -3.11 -5.23
CA THR A 36 8.44 -1.82 -4.55
C THR A 36 9.87 -1.63 -4.05
N LEU A 37 10.58 -2.72 -3.74
CA LEU A 37 11.96 -2.71 -3.27
C LEU A 37 13.02 -2.86 -4.37
N GLU A 38 12.63 -3.26 -5.58
CA GLU A 38 13.54 -3.43 -6.73
C GLU A 38 14.48 -2.21 -6.95
N PRO A 39 14.01 -0.94 -6.85
CA PRO A 39 14.90 0.21 -7.04
C PRO A 39 15.91 0.45 -5.90
N TYR A 40 15.74 -0.21 -4.76
CA TYR A 40 16.50 0.06 -3.53
C TYR A 40 17.45 -1.07 -3.14
N CYS A 41 17.14 -2.29 -3.57
CA CYS A 41 17.78 -3.52 -3.10
C CYS A 41 18.49 -4.26 -4.23
N GLN A 42 19.72 -4.72 -3.98
CA GLN A 42 20.55 -5.45 -4.96
C GLN A 42 20.70 -6.93 -4.62
N SER A 43 20.49 -7.29 -3.36
CA SER A 43 20.63 -8.65 -2.83
C SER A 43 19.43 -9.00 -1.96
N GLU A 44 19.09 -10.28 -1.91
CA GLU A 44 17.96 -10.83 -1.18
C GLU A 44 18.40 -12.06 -0.38
N ILE A 45 17.99 -12.14 0.88
CA ILE A 45 18.15 -13.32 1.73
C ILE A 45 16.80 -13.63 2.38
N GLU A 46 16.36 -14.89 2.30
CA GLU A 46 15.22 -15.37 3.07
C GLU A 46 15.70 -16.15 4.31
N VAL A 47 15.09 -15.88 5.45
CA VAL A 47 15.35 -16.55 6.73
C VAL A 47 14.03 -16.94 7.40
N ASP A 48 14.07 -17.93 8.29
CA ASP A 48 12.92 -18.27 9.13
C ASP A 48 12.86 -17.43 10.42
N PHE A 49 14.03 -17.07 10.94
CA PHE A 49 14.16 -16.39 12.22
C PHE A 49 15.16 -15.23 12.15
N PHE A 50 15.01 -14.27 13.05
CA PHE A 50 15.83 -13.05 13.07
C PHE A 50 17.30 -13.37 13.37
N GLU A 51 17.57 -14.44 14.12
CA GLU A 51 18.89 -14.90 14.52
C GLU A 51 19.69 -15.52 13.37
N GLN A 52 19.01 -15.90 12.27
CA GLN A 52 19.63 -16.47 11.08
C GLN A 52 20.16 -15.40 10.12
N ILE A 53 19.90 -14.12 10.42
CA ILE A 53 20.37 -13.02 9.58
C ILE A 53 21.88 -12.90 9.75
N PRO A 54 22.66 -12.86 8.65
CA PRO A 54 24.12 -12.75 8.73
C PRO A 54 24.54 -11.51 9.53
N ASN A 55 25.28 -11.75 10.61
CA ASN A 55 25.91 -10.73 11.44
C ASN A 55 27.37 -10.56 11.02
N GLY A 56 27.83 -9.31 10.88
CA GLY A 56 29.23 -8.99 10.59
C GLY A 56 29.45 -8.24 9.27
N ASP A 57 28.48 -8.28 8.35
CA ASP A 57 28.53 -7.46 7.14
C ASP A 57 28.04 -6.05 7.48
N HIS A 58 28.90 -5.03 7.27
CA HIS A 58 28.52 -3.61 7.42
C HIS A 58 27.64 -3.10 6.27
N GLU A 59 26.87 -3.98 5.66
CA GLU A 59 26.00 -3.70 4.52
C GLU A 59 24.68 -3.06 4.99
N GLU A 60 24.27 -1.97 4.34
CA GLU A 60 22.94 -1.37 4.51
C GLU A 60 21.86 -2.46 4.31
N THR A 61 21.02 -2.71 5.31
CA THR A 61 20.09 -3.85 5.34
C THR A 61 18.67 -3.41 5.71
N LEU A 62 17.68 -3.83 4.93
CA LEU A 62 16.25 -3.75 5.25
C LEU A 62 15.75 -5.15 5.64
N VAL A 63 15.13 -5.28 6.80
CA VAL A 63 14.55 -6.53 7.29
C VAL A 63 13.04 -6.37 7.38
N TYR A 64 12.26 -7.33 6.88
CA TYR A 64 10.80 -7.31 7.01
C TYR A 64 10.22 -8.73 7.04
N ARG A 65 9.02 -8.90 7.59
CA ARG A 65 8.26 -10.15 7.48
C ARG A 65 7.47 -10.22 6.18
N ASP A 66 7.42 -11.38 5.54
CA ASP A 66 6.74 -11.57 4.24
C ASP A 66 5.20 -11.57 4.31
N ASN A 67 4.62 -11.40 5.50
CA ASN A 67 3.19 -11.15 5.69
C ASN A 67 2.81 -9.66 5.62
N LEU A 68 3.77 -8.78 5.35
CA LEU A 68 3.52 -7.34 5.25
C LEU A 68 3.11 -6.92 3.83
N PHE A 69 2.04 -6.14 3.76
CA PHE A 69 1.65 -5.37 2.58
C PHE A 69 2.03 -3.90 2.79
N PHE A 70 2.76 -3.33 1.84
CA PHE A 70 3.06 -1.90 1.82
C PHE A 70 3.23 -1.41 0.39
N ASP A 71 2.92 -0.14 0.15
CA ASP A 71 2.98 0.45 -1.18
C ASP A 71 4.26 1.28 -1.41
N GLN A 72 4.41 1.75 -2.64
CA GLN A 72 5.54 2.57 -3.07
C GLN A 72 5.65 3.87 -2.27
N ALA A 73 4.53 4.52 -1.95
CA ALA A 73 4.51 5.79 -1.24
C ALA A 73 4.99 5.64 0.22
N PHE A 74 4.62 4.52 0.86
CA PHE A 74 5.08 4.15 2.18
C PHE A 74 6.58 3.89 2.18
N ILE A 75 7.07 2.96 1.35
CA ILE A 75 8.49 2.56 1.39
C ILE A 75 9.43 3.70 1.01
N GLN A 76 9.04 4.55 0.05
CA GLN A 76 9.79 5.77 -0.29
C GLN A 76 9.93 6.72 0.90
N THR A 77 8.82 6.97 1.60
CA THR A 77 8.80 7.85 2.77
C THR A 77 9.65 7.25 3.90
N PHE A 78 9.51 5.96 4.17
CA PHE A 78 10.26 5.26 5.20
C PHE A 78 11.77 5.29 4.92
N LEU A 79 12.21 4.81 3.74
CA LEU A 79 13.63 4.74 3.40
C LEU A 79 14.28 6.11 3.33
N SER A 80 13.59 7.13 2.81
CA SER A 80 14.10 8.50 2.79
C SER A 80 14.39 9.02 4.21
N ARG A 81 13.44 8.83 5.13
CA ARG A 81 13.60 9.27 6.53
C ARG A 81 14.61 8.42 7.28
N ALA A 82 14.63 7.11 7.06
CA ALA A 82 15.55 6.17 7.70
C ALA A 82 17.00 6.45 7.30
N ARG A 83 17.26 6.70 6.01
CA ARG A 83 18.57 7.12 5.50
C ARG A 83 19.02 8.46 6.05
N SER A 84 18.11 9.45 6.09
CA SER A 84 18.41 10.76 6.68
C SER A 84 18.73 10.69 8.17
N LEU A 85 18.13 9.74 8.88
CA LEU A 85 18.38 9.50 10.30
C LEU A 85 19.75 8.85 10.55
N GLY A 86 20.24 8.02 9.62
CA GLY A 86 21.58 7.43 9.65
C GLY A 86 21.82 6.44 10.80
N LYS A 87 20.76 5.94 11.43
CA LYS A 87 20.76 5.05 12.61
C LYS A 87 19.76 3.92 12.42
N ALA A 88 20.00 2.76 13.05
CA ALA A 88 19.05 1.66 12.99
C ALA A 88 17.67 2.09 13.52
N CYS A 89 16.62 1.73 12.77
CA CYS A 89 15.25 2.10 13.09
C CYS A 89 14.25 1.04 12.68
N ARG A 90 13.09 1.05 13.35
CA ARG A 90 11.95 0.18 13.11
C ARG A 90 10.75 1.02 12.71
N VAL A 91 9.96 0.55 11.75
CA VAL A 91 8.70 1.20 11.39
C VAL A 91 7.83 1.34 12.63
N ALA A 92 7.32 2.55 12.83
CA ALA A 92 6.36 2.85 13.87
C ALA A 92 5.23 3.76 13.38
N PHE A 93 4.15 3.82 14.14
CA PHE A 93 2.97 4.64 13.90
C PHE A 93 2.55 5.34 15.20
N ALA A 94 1.96 6.52 15.07
CA ALA A 94 1.42 7.25 16.20
C ALA A 94 0.18 6.54 16.76
N LEU A 95 -0.11 6.73 18.06
CA LEU A 95 -1.26 6.08 18.70
C LEU A 95 -2.61 6.60 18.19
N ASP A 96 -2.62 7.80 17.65
CA ASP A 96 -3.79 8.49 17.09
C ASP A 96 -3.88 8.37 15.55
N ASP A 97 -3.01 7.57 14.92
CA ASP A 97 -3.12 7.30 13.48
C ASP A 97 -4.44 6.57 13.18
N LEU A 98 -5.35 7.31 12.53
CA LEU A 98 -6.72 6.85 12.30
C LEU A 98 -6.80 5.66 11.33
N VAL A 99 -5.87 5.54 10.39
CA VAL A 99 -5.84 4.40 9.48
C VAL A 99 -5.42 3.15 10.24
N MET A 100 -4.37 3.27 11.07
CA MET A 100 -3.88 2.15 11.86
C MET A 100 -4.93 1.68 12.86
N THR A 101 -5.44 2.60 13.67
CA THR A 101 -6.36 2.28 14.77
C THR A 101 -7.70 1.74 14.30
N ARG A 102 -8.23 2.21 13.16
CA ARG A 102 -9.53 1.75 12.65
C ARG A 102 -9.44 0.49 11.79
N HIS A 103 -8.37 0.31 11.02
CA HIS A 103 -8.34 -0.71 9.95
C HIS A 103 -7.19 -1.70 10.01
N ALA A 104 -6.02 -1.30 10.51
CA ALA A 104 -4.82 -2.14 10.43
C ALA A 104 -4.56 -2.98 11.69
N LEU A 105 -4.94 -2.47 12.87
CA LEU A 105 -4.66 -3.12 14.16
C LEU A 105 -5.60 -4.28 14.53
N PRO A 106 -6.90 -4.28 14.17
CA PRO A 106 -7.79 -5.39 14.50
C PRO A 106 -7.29 -6.72 13.93
N LEU A 107 -7.46 -7.83 14.67
CA LEU A 107 -7.22 -9.21 14.21
C LEU A 107 -5.76 -9.54 13.80
N GLN A 108 -4.77 -8.73 14.18
CA GLN A 108 -3.34 -9.00 13.99
C GLN A 108 -2.53 -8.86 15.29
N SER A 109 -1.28 -9.33 15.25
CA SER A 109 -0.32 -9.30 16.36
C SER A 109 1.06 -8.72 15.99
N GLY A 110 1.38 -8.59 14.70
CA GLY A 110 2.68 -8.11 14.20
C GLY A 110 2.94 -6.62 14.38
N ILE A 111 1.90 -5.82 14.59
CA ILE A 111 1.93 -4.41 14.92
C ILE A 111 1.46 -4.26 16.36
N ARG A 112 2.38 -3.89 17.25
CA ARG A 112 2.16 -3.88 18.70
C ARG A 112 2.51 -2.55 19.31
N ARG A 113 1.83 -2.20 20.40
CA ARG A 113 2.15 -0.99 21.16
C ARG A 113 3.44 -1.20 21.95
N GLU A 114 4.39 -0.29 21.79
CA GLU A 114 5.60 -0.18 22.60
C GLU A 114 5.69 1.27 23.09
N GLY A 115 5.41 1.51 24.37
CA GLY A 115 5.35 2.87 24.93
C GLY A 115 4.24 3.72 24.30
N ASP A 116 4.66 4.81 23.65
CA ASP A 116 3.84 5.85 23.04
C ASP A 116 3.66 5.68 21.52
N VAL A 117 4.02 4.52 20.96
CA VAL A 117 3.91 4.23 19.53
C VAL A 117 3.46 2.78 19.26
N TYR A 118 2.95 2.53 18.05
CA TYR A 118 2.77 1.18 17.51
C TYR A 118 3.97 0.83 16.63
N VAL A 119 4.68 -0.25 16.91
CA VAL A 119 5.81 -0.71 16.09
C VAL A 119 5.44 -1.92 15.24
N ALA A 120 6.02 -2.01 14.05
CA ALA A 120 5.75 -3.09 13.10
C ALA A 120 7.00 -3.90 12.74
N ASN A 121 6.80 -5.08 12.14
CA ASN A 121 7.88 -6.01 11.79
C ASN A 121 8.64 -5.64 10.51
N MET A 122 9.11 -4.39 10.44
CA MET A 122 10.00 -3.87 9.40
C MET A 122 11.06 -2.98 10.03
N TRP A 123 12.33 -3.26 9.72
CA TRP A 123 13.50 -2.62 10.28
C TRP A 123 14.45 -2.18 9.17
N TYR A 124 15.12 -1.05 9.39
CA TYR A 124 16.19 -0.55 8.54
C TYR A 124 17.46 -0.39 9.36
N TYR A 125 18.56 -0.90 8.82
CA TYR A 125 19.87 -0.91 9.41
C TYR A 125 20.88 -0.27 8.46
N PRO A 126 21.47 0.88 8.80
CA PRO A 126 22.35 1.60 7.88
C PRO A 126 23.70 0.89 7.67
N ARG A 127 24.17 0.07 8.63
CA ARG A 127 25.51 -0.55 8.63
C ARG A 127 25.49 -1.98 9.19
N GLY A 128 24.59 -2.83 8.70
CA GLY A 128 24.39 -4.17 9.23
C GLY A 128 23.56 -4.19 10.52
N LEU A 129 23.23 -5.39 11.02
CA LEU A 129 22.39 -5.54 12.20
C LEU A 129 22.99 -4.84 13.44
N GLU A 130 22.21 -3.93 14.03
CA GLU A 130 22.52 -3.23 15.27
C GLU A 130 21.57 -3.73 16.37
N GLU A 131 22.04 -3.89 17.62
CA GLU A 131 21.21 -4.42 18.72
C GLU A 131 19.98 -3.55 19.03
N MET A 132 20.14 -2.22 18.98
CA MET A 132 19.07 -1.28 19.31
C MET A 132 18.53 -0.62 18.04
N SER A 133 17.27 -0.92 17.71
CA SER A 133 16.50 -0.18 16.71
C SER A 133 15.57 0.81 17.38
N ARG A 134 15.57 2.07 16.92
CA ARG A 134 14.65 3.09 17.44
C ARG A 134 13.34 3.10 16.65
N PRO A 135 12.17 3.36 17.26
CA PRO A 135 10.95 3.60 16.50
C PRO A 135 11.12 4.82 15.57
N LEU A 136 10.71 4.67 14.31
CA LEU A 136 10.61 5.75 13.33
C LEU A 136 9.15 5.88 12.89
N VAL A 137 8.48 6.89 13.44
CA VAL A 137 7.05 7.13 13.18
C VAL A 137 6.84 7.60 11.75
N ILE A 138 6.07 6.83 10.97
CA ILE A 138 5.63 7.16 9.61
C ILE A 138 4.12 7.41 9.63
N ASP A 139 3.73 8.63 9.27
CA ASP A 139 2.33 9.00 9.10
C ASP A 139 1.73 8.31 7.86
N THR A 140 0.64 7.56 8.05
CA THR A 140 -0.09 6.90 6.94
C THR A 140 -0.81 7.90 6.03
N GLY A 141 -1.02 9.14 6.50
CA GLY A 141 -1.69 10.20 5.78
C GLY A 141 -3.17 9.89 5.58
N ALA A 142 -3.90 9.69 6.68
CA ALA A 142 -5.33 9.39 6.68
C ALA A 142 -6.11 10.36 5.76
N TYR A 143 -6.85 9.79 4.81
CA TYR A 143 -7.76 10.49 3.92
C TYR A 143 -9.18 9.98 4.13
N GLU A 144 -10.09 10.87 4.50
CA GLU A 144 -11.48 10.48 4.75
C GLU A 144 -12.22 10.27 3.42
N PHE A 145 -12.81 9.07 3.27
CA PHE A 145 -13.53 8.66 2.09
C PHE A 145 -14.84 7.99 2.48
N GLY A 146 -15.98 8.42 1.92
CA GLY A 146 -17.27 7.85 2.25
C GLY A 146 -18.46 8.64 1.75
N SER A 147 -19.64 8.08 1.95
CA SER A 147 -20.91 8.77 1.72
C SER A 147 -21.37 9.43 3.00
N TYR A 148 -21.37 10.76 2.98
CA TYR A 148 -22.11 11.59 3.90
C TYR A 148 -23.56 11.56 3.44
N HIS A 149 -24.52 11.26 4.32
CA HIS A 149 -25.96 11.11 4.02
C HIS A 149 -26.39 9.74 3.45
N VAL A 150 -26.07 8.67 4.17
CA VAL A 150 -26.70 7.37 3.92
C VAL A 150 -28.15 7.44 4.40
N PRO A 151 -29.15 6.98 3.61
CA PRO A 151 -30.54 6.97 4.07
C PRO A 151 -30.68 6.26 5.42
N THR A 152 -31.46 6.84 6.34
CA THR A 152 -31.59 6.38 7.73
C THR A 152 -32.15 4.96 7.89
N HIS A 153 -32.80 4.41 6.86
CA HIS A 153 -33.24 3.01 6.83
C HIS A 153 -32.11 2.02 6.44
N MET A 154 -30.99 2.52 5.90
CA MET A 154 -29.80 1.74 5.54
C MET A 154 -28.64 1.91 6.54
N SER A 155 -28.71 2.90 7.43
CA SER A 155 -27.78 3.09 8.54
C SER A 155 -28.52 3.57 9.78
N ASN A 156 -28.38 2.87 10.90
CA ASN A 156 -28.83 3.39 12.20
C ASN A 156 -28.14 4.74 12.49
N GLU A 157 -28.73 5.53 13.41
CA GLU A 157 -28.45 6.91 13.91
C GLU A 157 -27.05 7.56 13.78
N LYS A 158 -26.01 6.83 13.36
CA LYS A 158 -24.63 7.27 13.14
C LYS A 158 -24.33 7.86 11.75
N GLY A 159 -25.29 7.87 10.82
CA GLY A 159 -25.38 8.76 9.63
C GLY A 159 -24.31 8.66 8.53
N ASP A 160 -23.04 8.44 8.86
CA ASP A 160 -21.92 8.58 7.96
C ASP A 160 -21.16 7.25 7.82
N LEU A 161 -21.13 6.70 6.60
CA LEU A 161 -20.29 5.56 6.22
C LEU A 161 -18.94 6.07 5.71
N VAL A 162 -18.08 6.50 6.63
CA VAL A 162 -16.75 7.06 6.34
C VAL A 162 -15.62 6.13 6.75
N PHE A 163 -14.67 5.97 5.84
CA PHE A 163 -13.47 5.19 5.99
C PHE A 163 -12.25 6.11 5.95
N GLN A 164 -11.26 5.79 6.78
CA GLN A 164 -9.95 6.42 6.75
C GLN A 164 -9.03 5.64 5.81
N ILE A 165 -8.69 6.20 4.66
CA ILE A 165 -7.91 5.58 3.60
C ILE A 165 -6.45 6.02 3.71
N PRO A 166 -5.46 5.11 3.69
CA PRO A 166 -4.06 5.51 3.72
C PRO A 166 -3.63 6.14 2.40
N LEU A 167 -2.86 7.22 2.47
CA LEU A 167 -2.05 7.69 1.34
C LEU A 167 -0.72 6.95 1.26
N ARG A 168 -0.28 6.34 2.37
CA ARG A 168 0.88 5.46 2.49
C ARG A 168 0.43 4.16 3.15
N ALA A 169 0.13 3.15 2.35
CA ALA A 169 -0.42 1.89 2.86
C ALA A 169 0.66 1.05 3.54
N PHE A 170 0.33 0.53 4.73
CA PHE A 170 1.11 -0.46 5.46
C PHE A 170 0.19 -1.34 6.30
N LEU A 171 0.23 -2.66 6.09
CA LEU A 171 -0.67 -3.61 6.73
C LEU A 171 0.04 -4.93 7.04
N SER A 172 -0.27 -5.55 8.17
CA SER A 172 0.15 -6.91 8.50
C SER A 172 -0.98 -7.90 8.21
N ILE A 173 -0.77 -8.79 7.25
CA ILE A 173 -1.78 -9.76 6.82
C ILE A 173 -1.64 -11.01 7.70
N GLU A 174 -2.63 -11.20 8.57
CA GLU A 174 -2.66 -12.25 9.60
C GLU A 174 -4.01 -12.96 9.66
N ASN A 175 -5.04 -12.34 9.10
CA ASN A 175 -6.42 -12.80 9.04
C ASN A 175 -7.00 -12.50 7.64
N TRP A 176 -7.98 -13.27 7.18
CA TRP A 176 -8.60 -13.06 5.86
C TRP A 176 -9.25 -11.67 5.72
N VAL A 177 -9.70 -11.07 6.82
CA VAL A 177 -10.22 -9.68 6.80
C VAL A 177 -9.15 -8.70 6.30
N HIS A 178 -7.87 -8.96 6.55
CA HIS A 178 -6.78 -8.10 6.05
C HIS A 178 -6.60 -8.21 4.54
N ILE A 179 -7.01 -9.32 3.91
CA ILE A 179 -7.04 -9.42 2.45
C ILE A 179 -8.08 -8.46 1.88
N PHE A 180 -9.25 -8.39 2.49
CA PHE A 180 -10.27 -7.39 2.11
C PHE A 180 -9.74 -5.96 2.31
N VAL A 181 -9.16 -5.66 3.47
CA VAL A 181 -8.57 -4.34 3.74
C VAL A 181 -7.47 -3.99 2.72
N ALA A 182 -6.58 -4.93 2.41
CA ALA A 182 -5.48 -4.74 1.45
C ALA A 182 -5.98 -4.50 0.02
N ASN A 183 -7.01 -5.22 -0.43
CA ASN A 183 -7.54 -5.09 -1.79
C ASN A 183 -8.40 -3.83 -1.94
N CYS A 184 -9.28 -3.55 -0.98
CA CYS A 184 -10.25 -2.48 -1.08
C CYS A 184 -9.71 -1.17 -0.53
N LEU A 185 -9.47 -1.09 0.79
CA LEU A 185 -9.16 0.15 1.48
C LEU A 185 -7.73 0.62 1.19
N PHE A 186 -6.74 -0.25 1.39
CA PHE A 186 -5.32 0.07 1.29
C PHE A 186 -4.79 -0.09 -0.14
N GLY A 187 -5.62 -0.63 -1.03
CA GLY A 187 -5.33 -0.89 -2.42
C GLY A 187 -6.07 0.06 -3.34
N VAL A 188 -7.23 -0.37 -3.86
CA VAL A 188 -8.00 0.38 -4.87
C VAL A 188 -8.38 1.78 -4.38
N LEU A 189 -8.95 1.91 -3.17
CA LEU A 189 -9.35 3.21 -2.63
C LEU A 189 -8.15 4.08 -2.29
N ALA A 190 -7.05 3.52 -1.78
CA ALA A 190 -5.81 4.26 -1.54
C ALA A 190 -5.23 4.85 -2.83
N GLU A 191 -5.28 4.10 -3.93
CA GLU A 191 -4.85 4.59 -5.24
C GLU A 191 -5.76 5.72 -5.76
N GLY A 192 -7.08 5.56 -5.58
CA GLY A 192 -8.06 6.61 -5.87
C GLY A 192 -7.82 7.88 -5.05
N ALA A 193 -7.66 7.76 -3.73
CA ALA A 193 -7.39 8.86 -2.81
C ALA A 193 -6.10 9.61 -3.15
N ARG A 194 -5.02 8.87 -3.49
CA ARG A 194 -3.77 9.48 -3.97
C ARG A 194 -3.97 10.23 -5.28
N MET A 195 -4.72 9.66 -6.21
CA MET A 195 -5.01 10.29 -7.49
C MET A 195 -5.81 11.57 -7.28
N GLU A 196 -6.91 11.52 -6.52
CA GLU A 196 -7.75 12.67 -6.19
C GLU A 196 -6.94 13.79 -5.50
N ARG A 197 -6.14 13.44 -4.49
CA ARG A 197 -5.22 14.39 -3.84
C ARG A 197 -4.17 14.94 -4.80
N SER A 198 -3.80 14.20 -5.83
CA SER A 198 -2.89 14.69 -6.87
C SER A 198 -3.57 15.67 -7.82
N LEU A 199 -4.89 15.53 -8.05
CA LEU A 199 -5.69 16.41 -8.93
C LEU A 199 -5.94 17.79 -8.34
N SER A 200 -5.84 17.97 -7.02
CA SER A 200 -5.90 19.30 -6.39
C SER A 200 -4.65 20.16 -6.66
N LYS A 201 -3.56 19.56 -7.18
CA LYS A 201 -2.32 20.29 -7.49
C LYS A 201 -2.38 20.91 -8.89
N ILE A 202 -2.24 22.23 -8.98
CA ILE A 202 -2.25 23.01 -10.23
C ILE A 202 -1.30 22.42 -11.29
N GLY A 203 -0.08 22.05 -10.91
CA GLY A 203 0.88 21.47 -11.84
C GLY A 203 0.42 20.15 -12.47
N ASN A 204 -0.35 19.33 -11.75
CA ASN A 204 -0.92 18.11 -12.29
C ASN A 204 -2.13 18.40 -13.19
N GLN A 205 -2.98 19.35 -12.83
CA GLN A 205 -4.10 19.80 -13.67
C GLN A 205 -3.62 20.32 -15.02
N LEU A 206 -2.57 21.15 -15.02
CA LEU A 206 -1.94 21.65 -16.25
C LEU A 206 -1.40 20.51 -17.11
N ARG A 207 -0.71 19.53 -16.51
CA ARG A 207 -0.22 18.35 -17.25
C ARG A 207 -1.34 17.53 -17.87
N ILE A 208 -2.46 17.36 -17.17
CA ILE A 208 -3.65 16.65 -17.68
C ILE A 208 -4.24 17.44 -18.86
N PHE A 209 -4.41 18.76 -18.72
CA PHE A 209 -4.89 19.63 -19.78
C PHE A 209 -4.00 19.58 -21.04
N TRP A 210 -2.69 19.69 -20.86
CA TRP A 210 -1.73 19.57 -21.97
C TRP A 210 -1.82 18.19 -22.64
N ARG A 211 -1.97 17.12 -21.85
CA ARG A 211 -2.11 15.77 -22.38
C ARG A 211 -3.42 15.58 -23.15
N SER A 212 -4.53 16.11 -22.64
CA SER A 212 -5.83 16.03 -23.32
C SER A 212 -5.84 16.82 -24.63
N MET A 213 -5.15 17.97 -24.67
CA MET A 213 -4.95 18.74 -25.91
C MET A 213 -4.13 17.96 -26.96
N LEU A 214 -3.00 17.38 -26.55
CA LEU A 214 -2.16 16.57 -27.45
C LEU A 214 -2.89 15.36 -28.01
N GLU A 215 -3.71 14.70 -27.19
CA GLU A 215 -4.49 13.53 -27.59
C GLU A 215 -5.81 13.87 -28.28
N ARG A 216 -6.20 15.15 -28.29
CA ARG A 216 -7.51 15.64 -28.76
C ARG A 216 -8.68 14.87 -28.12
N ARG A 217 -8.56 14.59 -26.82
CA ARG A 217 -9.55 13.89 -26.00
C ARG A 217 -10.15 14.83 -24.96
N GLN A 218 -11.30 14.46 -24.40
CA GLN A 218 -11.82 15.14 -23.21
C GLN A 218 -10.82 14.98 -22.06
N ILE A 219 -10.81 15.96 -21.14
CA ILE A 219 -9.89 15.99 -20.01
C ILE A 219 -9.94 14.66 -19.24
N LEU A 220 -11.15 14.18 -18.92
CA LEU A 220 -11.37 12.95 -18.14
C LEU A 220 -11.05 11.65 -18.89
N SER A 221 -10.94 11.66 -20.22
CA SER A 221 -10.70 10.46 -21.04
C SER A 221 -9.28 10.38 -21.64
N CYS A 222 -8.40 11.32 -21.26
CA CYS A 222 -7.00 11.29 -21.69
C CYS A 222 -6.23 10.14 -21.04
N SER A 223 -5.14 9.70 -21.67
CA SER A 223 -4.33 8.56 -21.20
C SER A 223 -3.65 8.80 -19.84
N ARG A 224 -3.64 10.05 -19.36
CA ARG A 224 -3.16 10.38 -18.02
C ARG A 224 -4.15 9.95 -16.93
N LEU A 225 -5.45 9.97 -17.24
CA LEU A 225 -6.54 9.63 -16.33
C LEU A 225 -7.14 8.25 -16.60
N VAL A 226 -7.05 7.76 -17.84
CA VAL A 226 -7.53 6.43 -18.23
C VAL A 226 -6.35 5.59 -18.70
N LYS A 227 -5.97 4.58 -17.92
CA LYS A 227 -4.93 3.61 -18.29
C LYS A 227 -5.61 2.34 -18.82
N ILE A 228 -5.22 1.90 -20.01
CA ILE A 228 -5.78 0.73 -20.67
C ILE A 228 -4.68 -0.33 -20.80
N GLY A 229 -4.96 -1.54 -20.33
CA GLY A 229 -4.08 -2.70 -20.45
C GLY A 229 -3.99 -3.24 -21.88
N ARG A 230 -3.13 -4.23 -22.07
CA ARG A 230 -2.89 -4.90 -23.35
C ARG A 230 -4.06 -5.81 -23.71
N ASN A 231 -4.19 -6.12 -25.00
CA ASN A 231 -5.22 -7.02 -25.51
C ASN A 231 -6.64 -6.67 -25.05
N THR A 232 -6.92 -5.38 -24.88
CA THR A 232 -8.21 -4.88 -24.42
C THR A 232 -9.02 -4.38 -25.61
N GLN A 233 -10.27 -4.82 -25.69
CA GLN A 233 -11.23 -4.38 -26.70
C GLN A 233 -12.30 -3.53 -26.03
N ILE A 234 -12.47 -2.30 -26.50
CA ILE A 234 -13.43 -1.34 -25.96
C ILE A 234 -14.28 -0.88 -27.14
N ASP A 235 -15.58 -1.11 -27.04
CA ASP A 235 -16.52 -0.62 -28.02
C ASP A 235 -16.45 0.92 -28.14
N PRO A 236 -16.49 1.49 -29.35
CA PRO A 236 -16.42 2.95 -29.54
C PRO A 236 -17.51 3.75 -28.83
N THR A 237 -18.63 3.12 -28.47
CA THR A 237 -19.75 3.76 -27.75
C THR A 237 -19.58 3.77 -26.22
N ALA A 238 -18.56 3.08 -25.69
CA ALA A 238 -18.29 3.09 -24.26
C ALA A 238 -17.68 4.43 -23.81
N VAL A 239 -18.18 4.98 -22.70
CA VAL A 239 -17.67 6.22 -22.11
C VAL A 239 -16.83 5.86 -20.89
N ILE A 240 -15.53 6.09 -20.97
CA ILE A 240 -14.62 5.84 -19.85
C ILE A 240 -14.07 7.17 -19.35
N GLN A 241 -14.41 7.50 -18.11
CA GLN A 241 -13.90 8.68 -17.42
C GLN A 241 -12.92 8.24 -16.34
N GLY A 242 -11.81 8.95 -16.24
CA GLY A 242 -10.83 8.70 -15.19
C GLY A 242 -11.15 9.44 -13.89
N PRO A 243 -10.49 9.05 -12.79
CA PRO A 243 -9.34 8.14 -12.77
C PRO A 243 -9.72 6.66 -12.88
N THR A 244 -9.28 6.00 -13.96
CA THR A 244 -9.68 4.62 -14.29
C THR A 244 -8.48 3.82 -14.78
N VAL A 245 -8.38 2.58 -14.32
CA VAL A 245 -7.38 1.61 -14.78
C VAL A 245 -8.12 0.36 -15.25
N ILE A 246 -7.95 0.03 -16.52
CA ILE A 246 -8.46 -1.20 -17.14
C ILE A 246 -7.30 -2.17 -17.27
N GLY A 247 -7.47 -3.39 -16.76
CA GLY A 247 -6.45 -4.45 -16.81
C GLY A 247 -6.21 -4.99 -18.22
N ASP A 248 -5.34 -5.99 -18.31
CA ASP A 248 -5.08 -6.70 -19.56
C ASP A 248 -6.22 -7.70 -19.88
N ASN A 249 -6.46 -7.96 -21.17
CA ASN A 249 -7.44 -8.95 -21.67
C ASN A 249 -8.89 -8.65 -21.26
N VAL A 250 -9.28 -7.37 -21.28
CA VAL A 250 -10.64 -6.94 -20.95
C VAL A 250 -11.47 -6.70 -22.23
N TYR A 251 -12.75 -7.07 -22.20
CA TYR A 251 -13.74 -6.68 -23.20
C TYR A 251 -14.78 -5.74 -22.56
N ILE A 252 -14.95 -4.55 -23.12
CA ILE A 252 -15.97 -3.57 -22.73
C ILE A 252 -16.92 -3.40 -23.91
N GLY A 253 -18.16 -3.86 -23.75
CA GLY A 253 -19.19 -3.82 -24.79
C GLY A 253 -19.81 -2.45 -25.02
N ALA A 254 -20.72 -2.38 -25.99
CA ALA A 254 -21.41 -1.15 -26.37
C ALA A 254 -22.26 -0.57 -25.22
N GLY A 255 -22.28 0.76 -25.11
CA GLY A 255 -23.13 1.51 -24.17
C GLY A 255 -22.70 1.50 -22.70
N VAL A 256 -21.52 0.99 -22.37
CA VAL A 256 -20.97 1.03 -20.99
C VAL A 256 -20.55 2.46 -20.62
N VAL A 257 -20.85 2.88 -19.39
CA VAL A 257 -20.46 4.17 -18.78
C VAL A 257 -19.81 3.92 -17.43
#